data_AF-A0AA35GHK2-F1
#
_entry.id   AF-A0AA35GHK2-F1
#
_cell.length_a   1.000
_cell.length_b   1.000
_cell.length_c   1.000
_cell.angle_alpha   90.00
_cell.angle_beta   90.00
_cell.angle_gamma   90.00
#
_symmetry.space_group_name_H-M   'P 1'
#
loop_
_entity.id
_entity.type
_entity.pdbx_description
1 polymer ?
#
loop_
_entity_poly.entity_id
_entity_poly.type
_entity_poly.pdbx_seq_one_letter_code
_entity_poly.pdbx_strand_id
1 'polypeptide(L)'
;MRHSAQDGSIPQWQRRAMHGMADQGHALLERWQSLQQTLSIPYPPWWWLLVLAAAWCGWHWRYRIGVQLGLLAAWGLQPVSPWLSMRLSTRSLDWALHGKGCRALPGESRREHWLRYPHWPQVAHAWVLQVLDAYGSVRFGDAAATADQAQRVRLVVATLADILHELPAMPRPAGPVLGPAPRRA
;
A
#
# COMPACT_ATOMS: atom_id res chain seq x y z
N MET A 1 41.70 -17.62 5.08
CA MET A 1 40.82 -18.64 4.46
C MET A 1 41.38 -19.12 3.11
N ARG A 2 42.67 -19.53 3.04
CA ARG A 2 43.38 -19.85 1.79
C ARG A 2 43.78 -21.34 1.67
N HIS A 3 43.21 -22.23 2.49
CA HIS A 3 43.63 -23.64 2.55
C HIS A 3 42.57 -24.63 2.07
N SER A 4 41.39 -24.18 1.67
CA SER A 4 40.29 -25.05 1.23
C SER A 4 40.20 -25.21 -0.30
N ALA A 5 41.16 -24.65 -1.06
CA ALA A 5 41.12 -24.59 -2.53
C ALA A 5 42.05 -25.61 -3.23
N GLN A 6 42.71 -26.49 -2.48
CA GLN A 6 43.64 -27.51 -3.01
C GLN A 6 43.06 -28.93 -3.03
N ASP A 7 41.75 -29.10 -2.82
CA ASP A 7 41.11 -30.41 -2.99
C ASP A 7 41.04 -30.79 -4.48
N GLY A 8 41.74 -31.88 -4.82
CA GLY A 8 41.78 -32.46 -6.17
C GLY A 8 40.44 -33.02 -6.66
N SER A 9 39.41 -33.03 -5.81
CA SER A 9 38.06 -33.54 -6.08
C SER A 9 37.15 -32.56 -6.84
N ILE A 10 37.54 -31.28 -6.97
CA ILE A 10 36.67 -30.28 -7.61
C ILE A 10 36.84 -30.33 -9.14
N PRO A 11 35.77 -30.62 -9.92
CA PRO A 11 35.82 -30.66 -11.37
C PRO A 11 36.35 -29.37 -12.00
N GLN A 12 37.13 -29.47 -13.09
CA GLN A 12 37.75 -28.30 -13.73
C GLN A 12 36.75 -27.25 -14.23
N TRP A 13 35.53 -27.66 -14.60
CA TRP A 13 34.47 -26.74 -15.00
C TRP A 13 33.95 -25.92 -13.81
N GLN A 14 33.91 -26.52 -12.62
CA GLN A 14 33.47 -25.86 -11.39
C GLN A 14 34.53 -24.85 -10.91
N ARG A 15 35.82 -25.17 -11.06
CA ARG A 15 36.92 -24.21 -10.83
C ARG A 15 36.85 -23.03 -11.80
N ARG A 16 36.63 -23.27 -13.09
CA ARG A 16 36.46 -22.20 -14.09
C ARG A 16 35.23 -21.33 -13.82
N ALA A 17 34.12 -21.92 -13.37
CA ALA A 17 32.93 -21.17 -12.98
C ALA A 17 33.18 -20.29 -11.75
N MET A 18 33.87 -20.81 -10.72
CA MET A 18 34.20 -20.05 -9.52
C MET A 18 35.17 -18.90 -9.80
N HIS A 19 36.19 -19.12 -10.63
CA HIS A 19 37.09 -18.04 -11.05
C HIS A 19 36.37 -17.01 -11.92
N GLY A 20 35.54 -17.44 -12.88
CA GLY A 20 34.73 -16.54 -13.70
C GLY A 20 33.74 -15.70 -12.90
N MET A 21 33.14 -16.26 -11.84
CA MET A 21 32.28 -15.53 -10.91
C MET A 21 33.05 -14.57 -10.01
N ALA A 22 34.25 -14.94 -9.56
CA ALA A 22 35.12 -14.05 -8.79
C ALA A 22 35.58 -12.86 -9.63
N ASP A 23 36.00 -13.10 -10.87
CA ASP A 23 36.45 -12.05 -11.79
C ASP A 23 35.28 -11.12 -12.21
N GLN A 24 34.08 -11.67 -12.44
CA GLN A 24 32.87 -10.87 -12.68
C GLN A 24 32.46 -10.07 -11.45
N GLY A 25 32.60 -10.63 -10.24
CA GLY A 25 32.35 -9.95 -8.98
C GLY A 25 33.29 -8.77 -8.76
N HIS A 26 34.58 -8.96 -9.07
CA HIS A 26 35.58 -7.89 -8.99
C HIS A 26 35.31 -6.79 -10.03
N ALA A 27 34.99 -7.14 -11.27
CA ALA A 27 34.64 -6.17 -12.30
C ALA A 27 33.35 -5.38 -11.98
N LEU A 28 32.35 -6.03 -11.36
CA LEU A 28 31.13 -5.36 -10.88
C LEU A 28 31.42 -4.42 -9.71
N LEU A 29 32.29 -4.82 -8.78
CA LEU A 29 32.68 -3.99 -7.64
C LEU A 29 33.45 -2.75 -8.08
N GLU A 30 34.39 -2.89 -9.02
CA GLU A 30 35.12 -1.75 -9.58
C GLU A 30 34.20 -0.81 -10.37
N ARG A 31 33.26 -1.37 -11.13
CA ARG A 31 32.24 -0.58 -11.85
C ARG A 31 31.27 0.12 -10.90
N TRP A 32 30.95 -0.49 -9.77
CA TRP A 32 30.15 0.12 -8.71
C TRP A 32 30.92 1.24 -7.98
N GLN A 33 32.19 1.02 -7.65
CA GLN A 33 33.05 2.01 -6.99
C GLN A 33 33.32 3.22 -7.89
N SER A 34 33.55 3.01 -9.19
CA SER A 34 33.71 4.09 -10.17
C SER A 34 32.40 4.88 -10.38
N LEU A 35 31.25 4.21 -10.37
CA LEU A 35 29.94 4.88 -10.34
C LEU A 35 29.75 5.69 -9.05
N GLN A 36 30.21 5.16 -7.92
CA GLN A 36 30.13 5.84 -6.63
C GLN A 36 31.07 7.07 -6.55
N GLN A 37 32.21 7.04 -7.25
CA GLN A 37 33.11 8.18 -7.42
C GLN A 37 32.58 9.22 -8.43
N THR A 38 31.77 8.82 -9.40
CA THR A 38 31.10 9.78 -10.31
C THR A 38 29.84 10.38 -9.69
N LEU A 39 29.20 9.66 -8.75
CA LEU A 39 28.04 10.08 -7.97
C LEU A 39 28.41 10.65 -6.60
N SER A 40 29.68 10.92 -6.32
CA SER A 40 30.12 11.61 -5.10
C SER A 40 29.80 13.11 -5.20
N ILE A 41 28.51 13.41 -5.34
CA ILE A 41 27.94 14.67 -4.93
C ILE A 41 28.10 14.69 -3.42
N PRO A 42 28.84 15.64 -2.83
CA PRO A 42 28.97 15.73 -1.38
C PRO A 42 27.57 15.92 -0.81
N TYR A 43 26.97 14.85 -0.29
CA TYR A 43 25.64 14.90 0.31
C TYR A 43 25.73 15.84 1.50
N PRO A 44 25.10 17.01 1.44
CA PRO A 44 25.23 17.95 2.53
C PRO A 44 24.54 17.35 3.77
N PRO A 45 24.93 17.74 4.99
CA PRO A 45 24.34 17.19 6.21
C PRO A 45 22.81 17.39 6.30
N TRP A 46 22.25 18.36 5.57
CA TRP A 46 20.79 18.55 5.43
C TRP A 46 20.08 17.46 4.62
N TRP A 47 20.80 16.59 3.89
CA TRP A 47 20.21 15.43 3.23
C TRP A 47 19.53 14.49 4.21
N TRP A 48 20.10 14.31 5.42
CA TRP A 48 19.46 13.55 6.48
C TRP A 48 18.15 14.19 6.95
N LEU A 49 18.06 15.53 6.95
CA LEU A 49 16.80 16.23 7.21
C LEU A 49 15.79 15.97 6.10
N LEU A 50 16.20 15.89 4.82
CA LEU A 50 15.31 15.48 3.74
C LEU A 50 14.87 14.03 3.85
N VAL A 51 15.76 13.11 4.22
CA VAL A 51 15.42 11.69 4.45
C VAL A 51 14.47 11.55 5.64
N LEU A 52 14.74 12.24 6.76
CA LEU A 52 13.87 12.26 7.92
C LEU A 52 12.53 12.95 7.61
N ALA A 53 12.53 14.05 6.87
CA ALA A 53 11.33 14.73 6.42
C ALA A 53 10.53 13.85 5.45
N ALA A 54 11.18 13.10 4.55
CA ALA A 54 10.54 12.15 3.66
C ALA A 54 10.02 10.93 4.41
N ALA A 55 10.74 10.43 5.42
CA ALA A 55 10.28 9.35 6.29
C ALA A 55 9.12 9.80 7.18
N TRP A 56 9.18 11.00 7.73
CA TRP A 56 8.12 11.63 8.52
C TRP A 56 6.89 11.93 7.65
N CYS A 57 7.09 12.53 6.49
CA CYS A 57 6.04 12.80 5.53
C CYS A 57 5.44 11.49 5.03
N GLY A 58 6.26 10.48 4.70
CA GLY A 58 5.84 9.15 4.34
C GLY A 58 5.07 8.44 5.45
N TRP A 59 5.46 8.61 6.71
CA TRP A 59 4.74 8.09 7.89
C TRP A 59 3.40 8.79 8.08
N HIS A 60 3.40 10.12 8.01
CA HIS A 60 2.24 10.96 8.24
C HIS A 60 1.23 10.90 7.08
N TRP A 61 1.72 10.69 5.86
CA TRP A 61 0.96 10.59 4.62
C TRP A 61 0.84 9.14 4.13
N ARG A 62 1.23 8.12 4.91
CA ARG A 62 1.24 6.71 4.45
C ARG A 62 -0.11 6.28 3.89
N TYR A 63 -1.18 6.76 4.50
CA TYR A 63 -2.55 6.49 4.09
C TYR A 63 -2.96 7.28 2.85
N ARG A 64 -2.48 8.53 2.70
CA ARG A 64 -2.73 9.37 1.52
C ARG A 64 -2.02 8.83 0.29
N ILE A 65 -0.74 8.48 0.44
CA ILE A 65 0.07 7.88 -0.63
C ILE A 65 -0.53 6.54 -1.05
N GLY A 66 -0.98 5.71 -0.09
CA GLY A 66 -1.67 4.46 -0.39
C GLY A 66 -2.95 4.66 -1.22
N VAL A 67 -3.78 5.64 -0.85
CA VAL A 67 -5.00 5.96 -1.60
C VAL A 67 -4.68 6.40 -3.04
N GLN A 68 -3.76 7.36 -3.21
CA GLN A 68 -3.41 7.90 -4.52
C GLN A 68 -2.70 6.87 -5.41
N LEU A 69 -1.75 6.10 -4.87
CA LEU A 69 -1.11 5.00 -5.61
C LEU A 69 -2.12 3.92 -5.97
N GLY A 70 -3.07 3.60 -5.09
CA GLY A 70 -4.15 2.65 -5.37
C GLY A 70 -5.04 3.11 -6.53
N LEU A 71 -5.39 4.40 -6.58
CA LEU A 71 -6.21 4.98 -7.64
C LEU A 71 -5.44 5.13 -8.97
N LEU A 72 -4.14 5.46 -8.92
CA LEU A 72 -3.26 5.48 -10.10
C LEU A 72 -3.07 4.08 -10.69
N ALA A 73 -2.83 3.09 -9.82
CA ALA A 73 -2.78 1.69 -10.24
C ALA A 73 -4.13 1.24 -10.83
N ALA A 74 -5.25 1.61 -10.20
CA ALA A 74 -6.58 1.31 -10.74
C ALA A 74 -6.81 1.93 -12.13
N TRP A 75 -6.28 3.13 -12.39
CA TRP A 75 -6.34 3.76 -13.71
C TRP A 75 -5.51 3.01 -14.75
N GLY A 76 -4.25 2.70 -14.43
CA GLY A 76 -3.37 1.94 -15.33
C GLY A 76 -3.87 0.52 -15.63
N LEU A 77 -4.59 -0.09 -14.69
CA LEU A 77 -5.17 -1.43 -14.87
C LEU A 77 -6.55 -1.42 -15.55
N GLN A 78 -7.21 -0.27 -15.72
CA GLN A 78 -8.53 -0.19 -16.35
C GLN A 78 -8.62 -0.87 -17.73
N PRO A 79 -7.67 -0.67 -18.67
CA PRO A 79 -7.75 -1.29 -20.00
C PRO A 79 -7.39 -2.78 -20.02
N VAL A 80 -6.68 -3.28 -19.00
CA VAL A 80 -6.19 -4.68 -18.96
C VAL A 80 -7.10 -5.56 -18.12
N SER A 81 -7.56 -5.07 -16.97
CA SER A 81 -8.39 -5.83 -16.02
C SER A 81 -9.33 -4.91 -15.24
N PRO A 82 -10.57 -4.71 -15.73
CA PRO A 82 -11.56 -3.85 -15.07
C PRO A 82 -11.91 -4.35 -13.65
N TRP A 83 -11.89 -5.67 -13.43
CA TRP A 83 -12.09 -6.24 -12.10
C TRP A 83 -11.00 -5.85 -11.10
N LEU A 84 -9.72 -5.91 -11.49
CA LEU A 84 -8.61 -5.50 -10.61
C LEU A 84 -8.69 -4.00 -10.31
N SER A 85 -9.07 -3.19 -11.30
CA SER A 85 -9.28 -1.74 -11.13
C SER A 85 -10.36 -1.43 -10.07
N MET A 86 -11.50 -2.11 -10.13
CA MET A 86 -12.56 -1.99 -9.11
C MET A 86 -12.07 -2.46 -7.74
N ARG A 87 -11.33 -3.58 -7.67
CA ARG A 87 -10.79 -4.09 -6.40
C ARG A 87 -9.77 -3.13 -5.78
N LEU A 88 -8.93 -2.50 -6.59
CA LEU A 88 -7.95 -1.50 -6.12
C LEU A 88 -8.65 -0.22 -5.64
N SER A 89 -9.68 0.23 -6.35
CA SER A 89 -10.48 1.40 -5.94
C SER A 89 -11.21 1.13 -4.61
N THR A 90 -11.82 -0.04 -4.44
CA THR A 90 -12.44 -0.36 -3.13
C THR A 90 -11.39 -0.46 -2.00
N ARG A 91 -10.19 -0.97 -2.27
CA ARG A 91 -9.09 -1.00 -1.29
C ARG A 91 -8.53 0.37 -0.96
N SER A 92 -8.49 1.31 -1.90
CA SER A 92 -8.06 2.66 -1.60
C SER A 92 -9.04 3.33 -0.64
N LEU A 93 -10.36 3.10 -0.77
CA LEU A 93 -11.33 3.60 0.19
C LEU A 93 -11.15 2.99 1.59
N ASP A 94 -10.88 1.68 1.68
CA ASP A 94 -10.54 1.02 2.96
C ASP A 94 -9.33 1.70 3.63
N TRP A 95 -8.30 2.08 2.87
CA TRP A 95 -7.15 2.81 3.38
C TRP A 95 -7.48 4.24 3.83
N ALA A 96 -8.35 4.95 3.11
CA ALA A 96 -8.81 6.28 3.49
C ALA A 96 -9.55 6.24 4.85
N LEU A 97 -10.47 5.29 5.02
CA LEU A 97 -11.19 5.06 6.27
C LEU A 97 -10.24 4.66 7.42
N HIS A 98 -9.25 3.82 7.13
CA HIS A 98 -8.23 3.46 8.12
C HIS A 98 -7.41 4.68 8.56
N GLY A 99 -7.08 5.58 7.64
CA GLY A 99 -6.39 6.84 7.94
C GLY A 99 -7.20 7.76 8.87
N LYS A 100 -8.54 7.68 8.82
CA LYS A 100 -9.46 8.42 9.70
C LYS A 100 -9.78 7.69 11.01
N GLY A 101 -9.14 6.53 11.26
CA GLY A 101 -9.32 5.74 12.48
C GLY A 101 -10.47 4.74 12.43
N CYS A 102 -11.20 4.65 11.31
CA CYS A 102 -12.21 3.62 11.09
C CYS A 102 -11.53 2.32 10.62
N ARG A 103 -11.32 1.37 11.53
CA ARG A 103 -10.79 0.04 11.22
C ARG A 103 -11.92 -0.97 11.03
N ALA A 104 -11.72 -1.91 10.11
CA ALA A 104 -12.62 -3.04 9.94
C ALA A 104 -12.51 -3.96 11.16
N LEU A 105 -13.66 -4.36 11.72
CA LEU A 105 -13.72 -5.34 12.79
C LEU A 105 -13.66 -6.77 12.20
N PRO A 106 -13.16 -7.75 12.97
CA PRO A 106 -13.17 -9.14 12.53
C PRO A 106 -14.60 -9.62 12.29
N GLY A 107 -14.85 -10.23 11.11
CA GLY A 107 -16.16 -10.73 10.72
C GLY A 107 -17.10 -9.70 10.09
N GLU A 108 -16.68 -8.44 10.00
CA GLU A 108 -17.51 -7.37 9.46
C GLU A 108 -17.53 -7.35 7.93
N SER A 109 -18.71 -7.14 7.35
CA SER A 109 -18.85 -6.93 5.92
C SER A 109 -18.31 -5.55 5.50
N ARG A 110 -17.87 -5.41 4.24
CA ARG A 110 -17.45 -4.07 3.73
C ARG A 110 -18.56 -3.03 3.83
N ARG A 111 -19.81 -3.46 3.65
CA ARG A 111 -20.98 -2.58 3.74
C ARG A 111 -21.10 -2.00 5.15
N GLU A 112 -21.06 -2.84 6.17
CA GLU A 112 -21.08 -2.41 7.57
C GLU A 112 -19.87 -1.54 7.89
N HIS A 113 -18.68 -1.94 7.41
CA HIS A 113 -17.43 -1.21 7.66
C HIS A 113 -17.49 0.22 7.13
N TRP A 114 -17.94 0.41 5.90
CA TRP A 114 -17.98 1.72 5.26
C TRP A 114 -19.09 2.61 5.82
N LEU A 115 -20.25 2.02 6.12
CA LEU A 115 -21.40 2.74 6.65
C LEU A 115 -21.27 3.06 8.15
N ARG A 116 -20.35 2.41 8.87
CA ARG A 116 -20.10 2.71 10.30
C ARG A 116 -19.63 4.15 10.54
N TYR A 117 -18.97 4.78 9.56
CA TYR A 117 -18.41 6.10 9.78
C TYR A 117 -19.53 7.15 9.97
N PRO A 118 -19.62 7.79 11.16
CA PRO A 118 -20.79 8.56 11.58
C PRO A 118 -20.87 9.94 10.91
N HIS A 119 -19.76 10.45 10.37
CA HIS A 119 -19.67 11.79 9.81
C HIS A 119 -19.94 11.83 8.31
N TRP A 120 -20.45 10.75 7.70
CA TRP A 120 -20.80 10.75 6.29
C TRP A 120 -21.95 11.73 6.00
N PRO A 121 -21.77 12.71 5.08
CA PRO A 121 -22.90 13.45 4.54
C PRO A 121 -23.84 12.51 3.77
N GLN A 122 -25.13 12.84 3.73
CA GLN A 122 -26.17 12.00 3.10
C GLN A 122 -25.84 11.66 1.63
N VAL A 123 -25.25 12.61 0.90
CA VAL A 123 -24.83 12.40 -0.50
C VAL A 123 -23.72 11.34 -0.59
N ALA A 124 -22.74 11.37 0.32
CA ALA A 124 -21.68 10.38 0.35
C ALA A 124 -22.20 8.98 0.72
N HIS A 125 -23.21 8.88 1.59
CA HIS A 125 -23.87 7.61 1.88
C HIS A 125 -24.48 6.97 0.62
N ALA A 126 -25.18 7.75 -0.20
CA ALA A 126 -25.76 7.26 -1.45
C ALA A 126 -24.67 6.75 -2.42
N TRP A 127 -23.56 7.47 -2.52
CA TRP A 127 -22.42 7.09 -3.37
C TRP A 127 -21.68 5.85 -2.86
N VAL A 128 -21.53 5.71 -1.54
CA VAL A 128 -20.97 4.51 -0.91
C VAL A 128 -21.82 3.29 -1.26
N LEU A 129 -23.14 3.39 -1.14
CA LEU A 129 -24.07 2.32 -1.53
C LEU A 129 -23.96 1.99 -3.03
N GLN A 130 -23.90 3.01 -3.89
CA GLN A 130 -23.74 2.84 -5.33
C GLN A 130 -22.45 2.06 -5.69
N VAL A 131 -21.33 2.37 -5.02
CA VAL A 131 -20.07 1.64 -5.22
C VAL A 131 -20.18 0.21 -4.71
N LEU A 132 -20.81 -0.02 -3.56
CA LEU A 132 -21.01 -1.35 -2.98
C LEU A 132 -21.90 -2.22 -3.87
N ASP A 133 -22.96 -1.67 -4.45
CA ASP A 133 -23.85 -2.38 -5.36
C ASP A 133 -23.14 -2.70 -6.69
N ALA A 134 -22.42 -1.73 -7.26
CA ALA A 134 -21.66 -1.94 -8.49
C ALA A 134 -20.52 -2.96 -8.31
N TYR A 135 -19.84 -2.96 -7.17
CA TYR A 135 -18.81 -3.94 -6.87
C TYR A 135 -19.41 -5.31 -6.49
N GLY A 136 -20.53 -5.31 -5.77
CA GLY A 136 -21.25 -6.50 -5.34
C GLY A 136 -21.83 -7.28 -6.52
N SER A 137 -22.39 -6.60 -7.51
CA SER A 137 -22.91 -7.24 -8.73
C SER A 137 -21.82 -7.94 -9.53
N VAL A 138 -20.62 -7.36 -9.62
CA VAL A 138 -19.48 -7.97 -10.32
C VAL A 138 -18.84 -9.10 -9.50
N ARG A 139 -18.80 -8.97 -8.17
CA ARG A 139 -18.14 -9.96 -7.30
C ARG A 139 -19.03 -11.18 -6.99
N PHE A 140 -20.34 -10.96 -6.83
CA PHE A 140 -21.29 -11.97 -6.38
C PHE A 140 -22.42 -12.24 -7.38
N GLY A 141 -22.69 -11.31 -8.30
CA GLY A 141 -23.86 -11.34 -9.18
C GLY A 141 -23.62 -11.80 -10.61
N ASP A 142 -22.53 -12.53 -10.88
CA ASP A 142 -22.13 -13.00 -12.23
C ASP A 142 -22.03 -11.91 -13.32
N ALA A 143 -22.09 -10.63 -12.95
CA ALA A 143 -21.99 -9.52 -13.89
C ALA A 143 -20.55 -9.38 -14.41
N ALA A 144 -20.39 -9.28 -15.72
CA ALA A 144 -19.08 -9.02 -16.31
C ALA A 144 -18.55 -7.64 -15.91
N ALA A 145 -17.31 -7.59 -15.43
CA ALA A 145 -16.65 -6.33 -15.13
C ALA A 145 -16.39 -5.53 -16.41
N THR A 146 -17.01 -4.35 -16.54
CA THR A 146 -16.79 -3.45 -17.70
C THR A 146 -15.86 -2.29 -17.36
N ALA A 147 -15.16 -1.78 -18.37
CA ALA A 147 -14.25 -0.64 -18.22
C ALA A 147 -14.99 0.63 -17.74
N ASP A 148 -16.21 0.87 -18.24
CA ASP A 148 -17.04 2.02 -17.84
C ASP A 148 -17.49 1.94 -16.38
N GLN A 149 -17.80 0.73 -15.91
CA GLN A 149 -18.18 0.51 -14.51
C GLN A 149 -16.97 0.66 -13.58
N ALA A 150 -15.79 0.18 -14.00
CA ALA A 150 -14.53 0.39 -13.28
C ALA A 150 -14.17 1.89 -13.19
N GLN A 151 -14.34 2.64 -14.28
CA GLN A 151 -14.12 4.08 -14.29
C GLN A 151 -15.08 4.83 -13.36
N ARG A 152 -16.38 4.51 -13.42
CA ARG A 152 -17.39 5.10 -12.53
C ARG A 152 -17.06 4.83 -11.06
N VAL A 153 -16.76 3.58 -10.71
CA VAL A 153 -16.37 3.23 -9.34
C VAL A 153 -15.12 3.98 -8.92
N ARG A 154 -14.09 4.09 -9.77
CA ARG A 154 -12.87 4.84 -9.47
C ARG A 154 -13.14 6.32 -9.20
N LEU A 155 -13.96 6.97 -10.02
CA LEU A 155 -14.31 8.39 -9.87
C LEU A 155 -15.09 8.65 -8.59
N VAL A 156 -16.09 7.80 -8.29
CA VAL A 156 -16.89 7.92 -7.08
C VAL A 156 -16.04 7.65 -5.83
N VAL A 157 -15.13 6.67 -5.87
CA VAL A 157 -14.20 6.43 -4.78
C VAL A 157 -13.24 7.61 -4.58
N ALA A 158 -12.75 8.22 -5.66
CA ALA A 158 -11.87 9.39 -5.57
C ALA A 158 -12.58 10.56 -4.88
N THR A 159 -13.82 10.88 -5.28
CA THR A 159 -14.62 11.93 -4.62
C THR A 159 -14.95 11.58 -3.18
N LEU A 160 -15.25 10.31 -2.87
CA LEU A 160 -15.45 9.87 -1.48
C LEU A 160 -14.18 10.02 -0.63
N ALA A 161 -13.00 9.74 -1.20
CA ALA A 161 -11.73 9.93 -0.52
C ALA A 161 -11.42 11.42 -0.26
N ASP A 162 -11.76 12.30 -1.22
CA ASP A 162 -11.64 13.75 -1.05
C ASP A 162 -12.61 14.27 0.02
N ILE A 163 -13.87 13.82 0.01
CA ILE A 163 -14.84 14.14 1.08
C ILE A 163 -14.32 13.67 2.44
N LEU A 164 -13.82 12.43 2.54
CA LEU A 164 -13.24 11.92 3.77
C LEU A 164 -12.07 12.79 4.26
N HIS A 165 -11.31 13.40 3.35
CA HIS A 165 -10.20 14.27 3.71
C HIS A 165 -10.67 15.47 4.53
N GLU A 166 -11.75 16.13 4.08
CA GLU A 166 -12.35 17.30 4.72
C GLU A 166 -13.08 16.97 6.04
N LEU A 167 -13.49 15.72 6.23
CA LEU A 167 -14.26 15.30 7.41
C LEU A 167 -13.37 15.02 8.64
N PRO A 168 -13.90 15.23 9.86
CA PRO A 168 -13.16 15.00 11.10
C PRO A 168 -12.84 13.51 11.30
N ALA A 169 -11.67 13.20 11.87
CA ALA A 169 -11.33 11.81 12.21
C ALA A 169 -12.30 11.23 13.24
N MET A 170 -12.43 9.91 13.26
CA MET A 170 -13.23 9.21 14.27
C MET A 170 -12.75 9.59 15.67
N PRO A 171 -13.67 9.86 16.63
CA PRO A 171 -13.28 9.91 18.03
C PRO A 171 -12.63 8.58 18.39
N ARG A 172 -11.44 8.62 19.00
CA ARG A 172 -10.79 7.41 19.48
C ARG A 172 -11.79 6.66 20.37
N PRO A 173 -11.96 5.34 20.19
CA PRO A 173 -12.78 4.57 21.11
C PRO A 173 -12.23 4.85 22.51
N ALA A 174 -13.09 5.30 23.42
CA ALA A 174 -12.75 5.36 24.82
C ALA A 174 -12.20 3.97 25.17
N GLY A 175 -10.98 3.91 25.73
CA GLY A 175 -10.40 2.66 26.20
C GLY A 175 -11.40 1.93 27.11
N PRO A 176 -11.22 0.62 27.34
CA PRO A 176 -12.18 -0.18 28.09
C PRO A 176 -12.55 0.57 29.36
N VAL A 177 -13.84 0.93 29.48
CA VAL A 177 -14.38 1.43 30.74
C VAL A 177 -14.13 0.29 31.71
N LEU A 178 -13.17 0.48 32.62
CA LEU A 178 -12.98 -0.35 33.78
C LEU A 178 -14.29 -0.27 34.57
N GLY A 179 -15.23 -1.16 34.24
CA GLY A 179 -16.43 -1.36 35.03
C GLY A 179 -15.99 -1.66 36.47
N PRO A 180 -16.75 -1.18 37.47
CA PRO A 180 -16.37 -1.36 38.86
C PRO A 180 -16.12 -2.84 39.14
N ALA A 181 -14.92 -3.16 39.62
CA ALA A 181 -14.51 -4.51 39.94
C ALA A 181 -15.59 -5.17 40.83
N PRO A 182 -15.98 -6.43 40.57
CA PRO A 182 -16.93 -7.11 41.41
C PRO A 182 -16.34 -7.21 42.83
N ARG A 183 -17.02 -6.59 43.80
CA ARG A 183 -16.72 -6.80 45.22
C ARG A 183 -16.85 -8.29 45.49
N ARG A 184 -15.72 -8.95 45.77
CA ARG A 184 -15.73 -10.29 46.34
C ARG A 184 -16.43 -10.18 47.71
N ALA A 185 -17.56 -10.87 47.83
CA ALA A 185 -18.18 -11.20 49.10
C ALA A 185 -17.44 -12.36 49.74
#